data_AF-A0A661HQR8-F1
#
_entry.id   AF-A0A661HQR8-F1
#
_cell.length_a   1.000
_cell.length_b   1.000
_cell.length_c   1.000
_cell.angle_alpha   90.00
_cell.angle_beta   90.00
_cell.angle_gamma   90.00
#
_symmetry.space_group_name_H-M   'P 1'
#
loop_
_entity.id
_entity.type
_entity.pdbx_description
1 polymer ?
#
loop_
_entity_poly.entity_id
_entity_poly.type
_entity_poly.pdbx_seq_one_letter_code
_entity_poly.pdbx_strand_id
1 'polypeptide(L)'
;MFVVMDVGGTHIRYRMIDANGEDLSSGKMRTQTIGLIQAIESIIKDDTIKKIGISYAGEVHNGVILSAPNIEVDEPNIKAYFLKEHHIELYIENDLKCAALAEQRDWNCETTMVAEILIEDGWKN
;
A
#
# COMPACT_ATOMS: atom_id res chain seq x y z
N MET A 1 -2.84 10.56 -8.84
CA MET A 1 -1.66 10.29 -7.98
C MET A 1 -1.67 8.83 -7.58
N PHE A 2 -0.55 8.33 -7.07
CA PHE A 2 -0.45 6.98 -6.53
C PHE A 2 -0.05 7.07 -5.06
N VAL A 3 -0.51 6.10 -4.26
CA VAL A 3 -0.12 6.00 -2.85
C VAL A 3 0.56 4.65 -2.63
N VAL A 4 1.72 4.68 -2.00
CA VAL A 4 2.44 3.48 -1.59
C VAL A 4 2.57 3.48 -0.07
N MET A 5 2.31 2.33 0.56
CA MET A 5 2.20 2.22 2.00
C MET A 5 3.00 1.03 2.54
N ASP A 6 3.73 1.26 3.62
CA ASP A 6 4.29 0.22 4.47
C ASP A 6 3.45 0.15 5.75
N VAL A 7 2.65 -0.90 5.86
CA VAL A 7 1.70 -1.13 6.96
C VAL A 7 2.32 -2.14 7.91
N GLY A 8 3.11 -1.62 8.86
CA GLY A 8 3.72 -2.37 9.94
C GLY A 8 2.81 -2.46 11.16
N GLY A 9 3.12 -3.39 12.08
CA GLY A 9 2.37 -3.57 13.33
C GLY A 9 2.40 -2.37 14.30
N THR A 10 3.38 -1.46 14.15
CA THR A 10 3.51 -0.28 15.02
C THR A 10 3.18 1.01 14.29
N HIS A 11 3.56 1.10 13.01
CA HIS A 11 3.40 2.29 12.21
C HIS A 11 2.94 1.96 10.79
N ILE A 12 2.11 2.84 10.26
CA ILE A 12 1.82 2.94 8.83
C ILE A 12 2.64 4.11 8.29
N ARG A 13 3.50 3.83 7.30
CA ARG A 13 4.25 4.84 6.54
C ARG A 13 3.64 4.91 5.15
N TYR A 14 3.56 6.11 4.58
CA TYR A 14 3.06 6.27 3.22
C TYR A 14 3.82 7.34 2.46
N ARG A 15 3.79 7.23 1.14
CA ARG A 15 4.24 8.25 0.19
C ARG A 15 3.18 8.41 -0.88
N MET A 16 2.92 9.66 -1.26
CA MET A 16 2.15 10.00 -2.44
C MET A 16 3.11 10.38 -3.55
N ILE A 17 2.96 9.73 -4.70
CA ILE A 17 3.81 9.94 -5.86
C ILE A 17 2.97 10.35 -7.07
N ASP A 18 3.59 11.10 -7.97
CA ASP A 18 2.99 11.47 -9.25
C ASP A 18 3.15 10.36 -10.31
N ALA A 19 2.78 10.65 -11.55
CA ALA A 19 2.91 9.70 -12.65
C ALA A 19 4.34 9.50 -13.16
N ASN A 20 5.28 10.35 -12.75
CA ASN A 20 6.70 10.23 -13.03
C ASN A 20 7.46 9.50 -11.92
N GLY A 21 6.77 9.09 -10.85
CA GLY A 21 7.37 8.48 -9.67
C GLY A 21 8.01 9.48 -8.72
N GLU A 22 7.79 10.79 -8.90
CA GLU A 22 8.30 11.83 -8.01
C GLU A 22 7.46 11.91 -6.74
N ASP A 23 8.14 12.10 -5.60
CA ASP A 23 7.47 12.31 -4.32
C ASP A 23 6.74 13.64 -4.28
N LEU A 24 5.44 13.57 -4.00
CA LEU A 24 4.59 14.73 -3.74
C LEU A 24 4.48 15.00 -2.24
N SER A 25 4.29 13.94 -1.45
CA SER A 25 4.20 14.03 0.01
C SER A 25 4.47 12.68 0.67
N SER A 26 4.75 12.70 1.97
CA SER A 26 4.93 11.49 2.78
C SER A 26 4.49 11.72 4.22
N GLY A 27 4.20 10.63 4.92
CA GLY A 27 3.80 10.70 6.31
C GLY A 27 3.93 9.38 7.06
N LYS A 28 3.67 9.44 8.36
CA LYS A 28 3.64 8.29 9.26
C LYS A 28 2.55 8.45 10.31
N MET A 29 1.86 7.36 10.62
CA MET A 29 0.92 7.28 11.74
C MET A 29 1.06 5.97 12.52
N ARG A 30 0.45 5.87 13.70
CA ARG A 30 0.45 4.65 14.51
C ARG A 30 -0.68 3.71 14.07
N THR A 31 -0.37 2.43 13.93
CA THR A 31 -1.30 1.41 13.41
C THR A 31 -2.45 1.08 14.36
N GLN A 32 -2.23 1.19 15.67
CA GLN A 32 -3.21 0.81 16.70
C GLN A 32 -4.30 1.85 16.96
N THR A 33 -4.37 2.92 16.17
CA THR A 33 -5.23 4.08 16.49
C THR A 33 -6.61 3.98 15.84
N ILE A 34 -6.71 3.28 14.71
CA ILE A 34 -7.90 3.14 13.86
C ILE A 34 -7.76 1.89 12.96
N GLY A 35 -8.88 1.40 12.41
CA GLY A 35 -8.88 0.32 11.42
C GLY A 35 -8.14 0.69 10.13
N LEU A 36 -7.65 -0.32 9.41
CA LEU A 36 -6.83 -0.13 8.22
C LEU A 36 -7.55 0.66 7.12
N ILE A 37 -8.83 0.40 6.84
CA ILE A 37 -9.58 1.21 5.85
C ILE A 37 -9.60 2.66 6.30
N GLN A 38 -9.99 2.93 7.55
CA GLN A 38 -10.10 4.29 8.06
C GLN A 38 -8.76 5.04 7.98
N ALA A 39 -7.64 4.34 8.22
CA ALA A 39 -6.31 4.90 8.06
C ALA A 39 -6.04 5.32 6.62
N ILE A 40 -6.33 4.44 5.66
CA ILE A 40 -6.13 4.74 4.23
C ILE A 40 -7.04 5.89 3.79
N GLU A 41 -8.33 5.86 4.16
CA GLU A 41 -9.28 6.95 3.85
C GLU A 41 -8.80 8.29 4.39
N SER A 42 -8.25 8.33 5.61
CA SER A 42 -7.71 9.55 6.19
C SER A 42 -6.50 10.13 5.43
N ILE A 43 -5.72 9.26 4.77
CA ILE A 43 -4.55 9.62 3.97
C ILE A 43 -4.97 10.16 2.61
N ILE A 44 -6.01 9.58 1.99
CA ILE A 44 -6.40 9.90 0.61
C ILE A 44 -7.51 10.96 0.49
N LYS A 45 -8.10 11.39 1.61
CA LYS A 45 -9.34 12.18 1.64
C LYS A 45 -9.34 13.45 0.77
N ASP A 46 -8.19 14.11 0.62
CA ASP A 46 -8.06 15.40 -0.06
C ASP A 46 -7.49 15.26 -1.48
N ASP A 47 -7.19 14.03 -1.92
CA ASP A 47 -6.41 13.76 -3.13
C ASP A 47 -7.14 12.81 -4.09
N THR A 48 -6.99 13.05 -5.40
CA THR A 48 -7.50 12.12 -6.42
C THR A 48 -6.48 11.01 -6.67
N ILE A 49 -6.69 9.88 -6.00
CA ILE A 49 -5.84 8.70 -6.08
C ILE A 49 -6.31 7.77 -7.19
N LYS A 50 -5.37 7.31 -8.02
CA LYS A 50 -5.62 6.33 -9.09
C LYS A 50 -5.46 4.91 -8.58
N LYS A 51 -4.35 4.64 -7.87
CA LYS A 51 -4.03 3.32 -7.33
C LYS A 51 -3.34 3.42 -5.97
N ILE A 52 -3.51 2.37 -5.17
CA ILE A 52 -2.91 2.21 -3.84
C ILE A 52 -2.12 0.91 -3.77
N GLY A 53 -0.94 0.95 -3.16
CA GLY A 53 -0.12 -0.23 -2.88
C GLY A 53 0.11 -0.37 -1.38
N ILE A 54 -0.07 -1.58 -0.85
CA ILE A 54 0.11 -1.90 0.58
C ILE A 54 1.09 -3.09 0.83
N SER A 55 2.20 -2.80 1.51
CA SER A 55 3.19 -3.78 1.95
C SER A 55 2.79 -4.09 3.36
N TYR A 56 2.33 -5.31 3.59
CA TYR A 56 1.55 -5.64 4.77
C TYR A 56 2.33 -6.56 5.71
N ALA A 57 2.51 -6.12 6.96
CA ALA A 57 3.08 -6.92 8.03
C ALA A 57 2.02 -7.91 8.59
N GLY A 58 1.73 -8.92 7.80
CA GLY A 58 0.75 -9.96 8.10
C GLY A 58 0.60 -10.94 6.95
N GLU A 59 -0.31 -11.88 7.09
CA GLU A 59 -0.57 -12.89 6.07
C GLU A 59 -1.56 -12.35 5.03
N VAL A 60 -1.12 -12.30 3.78
CA VAL A 60 -1.93 -11.91 2.63
C VAL A 60 -1.95 -13.05 1.62
N HIS A 61 -3.14 -13.40 1.14
CA HIS A 61 -3.33 -14.38 0.09
C HIS A 61 -4.27 -13.84 -0.98
N ASN A 62 -3.78 -13.74 -2.22
CA ASN A 62 -4.51 -13.19 -3.37
C ASN A 62 -5.16 -11.83 -3.09
N GLY A 63 -4.46 -10.98 -2.32
CA GLY A 63 -4.93 -9.65 -1.95
C GLY A 63 -6.00 -9.60 -0.86
N VAL A 64 -6.28 -10.72 -0.19
CA VAL A 64 -7.13 -10.79 1.01
C VAL A 64 -6.24 -10.97 2.23
N ILE A 65 -6.50 -10.18 3.27
CA ILE A 65 -5.79 -10.28 4.55
C ILE A 65 -6.32 -11.48 5.31
N LEU A 66 -5.47 -12.46 5.61
CA LEU A 66 -5.85 -13.67 6.36
C LEU A 66 -5.65 -13.49 7.87
N SER A 67 -4.55 -12.84 8.25
CA SER A 67 -4.24 -12.57 9.65
C SER A 67 -3.26 -11.42 9.81
N ALA A 68 -3.36 -10.72 10.94
CA ALA A 68 -2.38 -9.72 11.34
C ALA A 68 -2.28 -9.65 12.86
N PRO A 69 -1.10 -9.88 13.45
CA PRO A 69 -0.98 -9.96 14.90
C PRO A 69 -1.14 -8.61 15.61
N ASN A 70 -0.98 -7.48 14.90
CA ASN A 70 -0.93 -6.15 15.53
C ASN A 70 -1.58 -5.03 14.68
N ILE A 71 -2.45 -5.39 13.74
CA ILE A 71 -3.11 -4.43 12.83
C ILE A 71 -4.60 -4.69 12.92
N GLU A 72 -5.38 -3.66 13.24
CA GLU A 72 -6.83 -3.77 13.24
C GLU A 72 -7.35 -3.81 11.80
N VAL A 73 -7.94 -4.94 11.42
CA VAL A 73 -8.49 -5.19 10.08
C VAL A 73 -10.00 -5.17 10.18
N ASP A 74 -10.59 -4.10 9.68
CA ASP A 74 -12.02 -3.86 9.62
C ASP A 74 -12.68 -4.55 8.41
N GLU A 75 -11.95 -4.71 7.31
CA GLU A 75 -12.38 -5.47 6.12
C GLU A 75 -11.19 -6.25 5.53
N PRO A 76 -11.21 -7.59 5.60
CA PRO A 76 -10.15 -8.44 5.03
C PRO A 76 -10.01 -8.34 3.51
N ASN A 77 -11.12 -8.15 2.78
CA ASN A 77 -11.14 -8.00 1.32
C ASN A 77 -11.05 -6.53 0.91
N ILE A 78 -9.95 -5.90 1.34
CA ILE A 78 -9.71 -4.48 1.15
C ILE A 78 -9.66 -4.07 -0.33
N LYS A 79 -9.21 -4.95 -1.22
CA LYS A 79 -9.23 -4.71 -2.67
C LYS A 79 -10.65 -4.48 -3.19
N ALA A 80 -11.57 -5.37 -2.85
CA ALA A 80 -12.95 -5.26 -3.29
C ALA A 80 -13.63 -4.03 -2.69
N TYR A 81 -13.33 -3.71 -1.43
CA TYR A 81 -13.83 -2.51 -0.77
C TYR A 81 -13.43 -1.23 -1.50
N PHE A 82 -12.13 -1.00 -1.73
CA PHE A 82 -11.66 0.24 -2.37
C PHE A 82 -12.10 0.35 -3.83
N LEU A 83 -12.17 -0.78 -4.54
CA LEU A 83 -12.69 -0.77 -5.91
C LEU A 83 -14.17 -0.38 -5.95
N LYS A 84 -14.98 -0.89 -5.02
CA LYS A 84 -16.43 -0.67 -5.01
C LYS A 84 -16.83 0.70 -4.46
N GLU A 85 -16.24 1.11 -3.34
CA GLU A 85 -16.65 2.33 -2.63
C GLU A 85 -15.93 3.57 -3.17
N HIS A 86 -14.67 3.41 -3.62
CA HIS A 86 -13.81 4.54 -4.01
C HIS A 86 -13.43 4.53 -5.50
N HIS A 87 -13.72 3.45 -6.24
CA HIS A 87 -13.24 3.25 -7.62
C HIS A 87 -11.71 3.31 -7.74
N ILE A 88 -11.01 2.87 -6.70
CA ILE A 88 -9.55 2.85 -6.62
C ILE A 88 -9.07 1.42 -6.69
N GLU A 89 -8.14 1.13 -7.60
CA GLU A 89 -7.44 -0.15 -7.62
C GLU A 89 -6.43 -0.21 -6.49
N LEU A 90 -6.49 -1.28 -5.70
CA LEU A 90 -5.60 -1.51 -4.57
C LEU A 90 -4.84 -2.82 -4.76
N TYR A 91 -3.54 -2.76 -4.51
CA TYR A 91 -2.62 -3.89 -4.52
C TYR A 91 -2.08 -4.07 -3.12
N ILE A 92 -2.06 -5.31 -2.62
CA ILE A 92 -1.59 -5.61 -1.28
C ILE A 92 -0.88 -6.96 -1.29
N GLU A 93 0.29 -6.99 -0.68
CA GLU A 93 1.09 -8.20 -0.55
C GLU A 93 1.90 -8.19 0.76
N ASN A 94 2.29 -9.38 1.21
CA ASN A 94 3.08 -9.53 2.43
C ASN A 94 4.47 -8.84 2.30
N ASP A 95 4.90 -8.18 3.37
CA ASP A 95 6.17 -7.44 3.48
C ASP A 95 7.42 -8.24 3.09
N LEU A 96 7.51 -9.53 3.45
CA LEU A 96 8.65 -10.39 3.09
C LEU A 96 8.67 -10.69 1.58
N LYS A 97 7.50 -10.93 0.98
CA LYS A 97 7.42 -11.15 -0.47
C LYS A 97 7.75 -9.88 -1.23
N CYS A 98 7.23 -8.75 -0.76
CA CYS A 98 7.61 -7.43 -1.24
C CYS A 98 9.14 -7.29 -1.19
N ALA A 99 9.78 -7.60 -0.06
CA ALA A 99 11.22 -7.45 0.11
C ALA A 99 12.01 -8.32 -0.86
N ALA A 100 11.59 -9.58 -1.03
CA ALA A 100 12.16 -10.49 -2.01
C ALA A 100 12.00 -9.97 -3.45
N LEU A 101 10.86 -9.38 -3.80
CA LEU A 101 10.63 -8.79 -5.13
C LEU A 101 11.50 -7.54 -5.37
N ALA A 102 11.71 -6.72 -4.34
CA ALA A 102 12.58 -5.55 -4.40
C ALA A 102 14.05 -5.96 -4.54
N GLU A 103 14.49 -6.96 -3.77
CA GLU A 103 15.84 -7.54 -3.86
C GLU A 103 16.07 -8.20 -5.22
N GLN A 104 15.09 -8.95 -5.73
CA GLN A 104 15.15 -9.57 -7.06
C GLN A 104 15.21 -8.53 -8.19
N ARG A 105 14.73 -7.30 -7.97
CA ARG A 105 14.71 -6.21 -8.95
C ARG A 105 15.92 -5.28 -8.91
N ASP A 106 16.86 -5.50 -7.98
CA ASP A 106 18.14 -4.78 -7.82
C ASP A 106 18.07 -3.37 -7.20
N TRP A 107 19.13 -3.05 -6.44
CA TRP A 107 19.67 -1.73 -6.10
C TRP A 107 18.72 -0.52 -6.03
N ASN A 108 18.55 -0.02 -4.79
CA ASN A 108 18.22 1.38 -4.45
C ASN A 108 16.74 1.80 -4.52
N CYS A 109 15.82 0.92 -4.14
CA CYS A 109 14.42 1.29 -3.90
C CYS A 109 14.07 1.19 -2.41
N GLU A 110 14.03 2.32 -1.70
CA GLU A 110 13.72 2.42 -0.27
C GLU A 110 12.26 2.11 0.10
N THR A 111 11.42 1.55 -0.77
CA THR A 111 10.05 1.17 -0.37
C THR A 111 9.43 0.10 -1.26
N THR A 112 8.98 -0.95 -0.61
CA THR A 112 8.90 -2.32 -1.10
C THR A 112 7.73 -2.65 -2.03
N MET A 113 7.19 -1.69 -2.78
CA MET A 113 6.00 -1.90 -3.64
C MET A 113 5.76 -0.85 -4.70
N VAL A 114 6.50 0.26 -4.63
CA VAL A 114 6.58 1.22 -5.75
C VAL A 114 6.78 0.44 -7.06
N ALA A 115 7.54 -0.65 -6.99
CA ALA A 115 7.85 -1.51 -8.13
C ALA A 115 6.63 -2.30 -8.69
N GLU A 116 5.58 -2.64 -7.95
CA GLU A 116 4.47 -3.45 -8.52
C GLU A 116 3.44 -2.56 -9.22
N ILE A 117 3.03 -1.45 -8.60
CA ILE A 117 2.09 -0.49 -9.18
C ILE A 117 2.63 0.15 -10.46
N LEU A 118 3.92 0.48 -10.49
CA LEU A 118 4.54 1.03 -11.70
C LEU A 118 4.68 -0.02 -12.82
N ILE A 119 4.67 -1.31 -12.49
CA ILE A 119 4.92 -2.38 -13.49
C ILE A 119 3.65 -2.87 -14.16
N GLU A 120 2.51 -2.89 -13.47
CA GLU A 120 1.24 -3.20 -14.12
C GLU A 120 0.77 -2.11 -15.10
N ASP A 121 1.18 -0.85 -14.90
CA ASP A 121 0.88 0.27 -15.81
C ASP A 121 1.88 0.42 -16.99
N GLY A 122 2.79 -0.55 -17.18
CA GLY A 122 3.66 -0.59 -18.36
C GLY A 122 4.76 0.46 -18.40
N TRP A 123 5.23 0.95 -17.25
CA TRP A 123 6.37 1.87 -17.17
C TRP A 123 7.69 1.14 -17.46
N LYS A 124 8.00 1.01 -18.76
CA LYS A 124 9.36 0.81 -19.26
C LYS A 124 9.82 2.10 -19.91
N ASN A 125 10.89 2.69 -19.37
CA ASN A 125 11.91 3.37 -20.18
C ASN A 125 13.25 3.16 -19.49
#